data_AF-A0A5D6XVJ6-F1
#
_entry.id   AF-A0A5D6XVJ6-F1
#
_cell.length_a   1.000
_cell.length_b   1.000
_cell.length_c   1.000
_cell.angle_alpha   90.00
_cell.angle_beta   90.00
_cell.angle_gamma   90.00
#
_symmetry.space_group_name_H-M   'P 1'
#
loop_
_entity.id
_entity.type
_entity.pdbx_description
1 polymer ?
#
loop_
_entity_poly.entity_id
_entity_poly.type
_entity_poly.pdbx_seq_one_letter_code
_entity_poly.pdbx_strand_id
1 'polypeptide(L)'
;MLLVHARRLRLSASALSACDARALSSLSSHAAPPKTRRSNSPFAILQRQKRLQEQQDARWREFVLALRTFHAHERHFAVPSRFIVPAPSPPPLVFSRGGRAEQEQHEPQQPAKGSDAHVEEAVPHHLRHELWPKELHGLPLGVRVRNFVRAVAEGTLKQSAEQLAELQQLGFPLHGWREYVFETVTVPALATYKKIEGHLFVPQKFVVPHGDLAWPRPTWGVPLGNVVARLRKQRDEGLPDDHVAALKKLDFVWKVSDAKWFQYFLPGLRTFQEIHGHTDVPLAFVVPEQESEGGSAWSRHLRGYRLGQHVYTVRCGCYTSHVEESREELEALGFAFNVSDSMWSLAIFPALEVFAREHHHCDVQQDFVVPASPPWPEKAWGLRLGHTVKSIRQGGYEAQAQAHKKELEQLGFVWNAQHRLAITVRQVVLPALATHRKLYGHVLVSTEFVVPENDAVWPKPTRGFRLGFWITRVRSGIVDVPGDLRSELDAVGFVWRFNDARWNEILLPSLEVYAQLHGSCKAMGTKFHVPYEPPYPEKTWGVNLGGAVWHMRNGDTYVNDDMKVRELQRLGVL
;
A
#
# COMPACT_ATOMS: atom_id res chain seq x y z
N MET A 1 5.27 -50.84 33.18
CA MET A 1 4.74 -49.73 34.01
C MET A 1 4.38 -48.56 33.09
N LEU A 2 3.13 -48.08 33.17
CA LEU A 2 2.63 -46.71 32.90
C LEU A 2 2.84 -46.11 31.48
N LEU A 3 1.78 -45.98 30.65
CA LEU A 3 0.88 -44.81 30.46
C LEU A 3 1.62 -43.61 29.79
N VAL A 4 1.24 -43.02 28.65
CA VAL A 4 -0.03 -42.30 28.33
C VAL A 4 -0.15 -42.08 26.80
N HIS A 5 -1.33 -42.36 26.24
CA HIS A 5 -1.78 -41.87 24.92
C HIS A 5 -3.15 -41.20 25.13
N ALA A 6 -3.30 -39.92 24.79
CA ALA A 6 -4.55 -39.17 24.98
C ALA A 6 -5.01 -38.54 23.65
N ARG A 7 -5.92 -39.23 22.96
CA ARG A 7 -6.87 -38.65 21.99
C ARG A 7 -8.14 -38.26 22.75
N ARG A 8 -8.55 -37.00 22.66
CA ARG A 8 -9.87 -36.51 23.10
C ARG A 8 -10.83 -36.52 21.92
N LEU A 9 -11.90 -37.31 22.02
CA LEU A 9 -13.20 -36.98 21.45
C LEU A 9 -14.26 -37.34 22.49
N ARG A 10 -14.99 -36.33 22.94
CA ARG A 10 -16.15 -36.43 23.82
C ARG A 10 -17.37 -36.79 22.97
N LEU A 11 -18.11 -37.81 23.38
CA LEU A 11 -19.54 -37.91 23.17
C LEU A 11 -20.20 -38.15 24.53
N SER A 12 -21.13 -37.27 24.84
CA SER A 12 -22.08 -37.34 25.95
C SER A 12 -23.13 -38.42 25.70
N ALA A 13 -23.57 -39.13 26.76
CA ALA A 13 -24.90 -38.95 27.34
C ALA A 13 -25.31 -40.09 28.32
N SER A 14 -26.09 -39.69 29.33
CA SER A 14 -27.07 -40.48 30.13
C SER A 14 -26.47 -41.28 31.31
N ALA A 15 -27.07 -41.40 32.50
CA ALA A 15 -28.46 -41.18 32.95
C ALA A 15 -28.59 -41.20 34.50
N LEU A 16 -29.79 -40.83 34.99
CA LEU A 16 -30.50 -41.24 36.24
C LEU A 16 -30.11 -40.52 37.57
N SER A 17 -31.01 -39.69 38.14
CA SER A 17 -32.12 -40.00 39.10
C SER A 17 -31.61 -40.03 40.55
N ALA A 18 -32.18 -39.39 41.58
CA ALA A 18 -33.59 -39.33 41.98
C ALA A 18 -33.83 -38.30 43.14
N CYS A 19 -35.11 -37.92 43.30
CA CYS A 19 -35.89 -37.72 44.53
C CYS A 19 -35.80 -36.46 45.44
N ASP A 20 -37.01 -36.16 45.93
CA ASP A 20 -37.46 -35.37 47.09
C ASP A 20 -37.66 -33.85 46.93
N ALA A 21 -38.70 -33.20 47.44
CA ALA A 21 -40.09 -33.50 47.84
C ALA A 21 -40.71 -32.12 48.21
N ARG A 22 -42.03 -31.93 47.93
CA ARG A 22 -43.07 -31.11 48.63
C ARG A 22 -42.67 -29.84 49.43
N ALA A 23 -43.40 -28.71 49.45
CA ALA A 23 -44.70 -28.29 48.91
C ALA A 23 -44.96 -26.79 49.24
N LEU A 24 -46.09 -26.27 48.73
CA LEU A 24 -46.85 -25.02 49.05
C LEU A 24 -46.57 -23.83 48.09
N SER A 25 -47.53 -23.14 47.47
CA SER A 25 -49.01 -23.23 47.43
C SER A 25 -49.58 -22.25 46.37
N SER A 26 -50.86 -22.44 45.99
CA SER A 26 -51.82 -21.50 45.35
C SER A 26 -52.01 -21.48 43.80
N LEU A 27 -52.97 -22.31 43.36
CA LEU A 27 -54.12 -22.07 42.43
C LEU A 27 -54.08 -20.92 41.39
N SER A 28 -54.13 -21.25 40.09
CA SER A 28 -55.38 -21.34 39.28
C SER A 28 -55.17 -21.13 37.76
N SER A 29 -55.79 -22.01 36.96
CA SER A 29 -56.41 -21.76 35.64
C SER A 29 -55.54 -21.42 34.41
N HIS A 30 -55.15 -22.44 33.63
CA HIS A 30 -55.75 -22.72 32.30
C HIS A 30 -55.12 -23.96 31.65
N ALA A 31 -55.94 -24.97 31.41
CA ALA A 31 -55.58 -26.19 30.72
C ALA A 31 -55.63 -26.02 29.19
N ALA A 32 -54.57 -26.47 28.50
CA ALA A 32 -54.61 -26.90 27.11
C ALA A 32 -53.76 -28.19 27.00
N PRO A 33 -54.25 -29.26 26.34
CA PRO A 33 -53.62 -30.59 26.43
C PRO A 33 -52.36 -30.70 25.55
N PRO A 34 -51.34 -31.47 25.98
CA PRO A 34 -50.15 -31.74 25.17
C PRO A 34 -50.48 -32.73 24.05
N LYS A 35 -50.11 -32.39 22.82
CA LYS A 35 -50.25 -33.26 21.63
C LYS A 35 -49.44 -34.54 21.82
N THR A 36 -50.14 -35.67 21.80
CA THR A 36 -49.58 -37.02 21.86
C THR A 36 -48.66 -37.31 20.67
N ARG A 37 -47.46 -37.84 20.94
CA ARG A 37 -46.59 -38.47 19.93
C ARG A 37 -47.32 -39.70 19.40
N ARG A 38 -47.86 -39.63 18.16
CA ARG A 38 -48.37 -40.81 17.46
C ARG A 38 -47.21 -41.78 17.21
N SER A 39 -47.27 -42.95 17.83
CA SER A 39 -46.48 -44.10 17.43
C SER A 39 -46.88 -44.48 16.00
N ASN A 40 -45.94 -44.38 15.06
CA ASN A 40 -46.17 -44.82 13.69
C ASN A 40 -46.23 -46.35 13.68
N SER A 41 -47.39 -46.92 13.31
CA SER A 41 -47.55 -48.36 13.08
C SER A 41 -46.48 -48.88 12.10
N PRO A 42 -45.90 -50.08 12.31
CA PRO A 42 -44.93 -50.70 11.38
C PRO A 42 -45.44 -50.76 9.93
N PHE A 43 -46.76 -50.90 9.74
CA PHE A 43 -47.40 -50.89 8.43
C PHE A 43 -47.37 -49.50 7.76
N ALA A 44 -47.54 -48.43 8.53
CA ALA A 44 -47.42 -47.05 8.04
C ALA A 44 -45.97 -46.69 7.68
N ILE A 45 -44.99 -47.29 8.39
CA ILE A 45 -43.57 -47.15 8.06
C ILE A 45 -43.26 -47.86 6.74
N LEU A 46 -43.74 -49.09 6.54
CA LEU A 46 -43.57 -49.84 5.30
C LEU A 46 -44.24 -49.15 4.10
N GLN A 47 -45.47 -48.65 4.24
CA GLN A 47 -46.13 -47.89 3.18
C GLN A 47 -45.39 -46.59 2.85
N ARG A 48 -44.85 -45.90 3.85
CA ARG A 48 -44.04 -44.69 3.65
C ARG A 48 -42.72 -45.02 2.96
N GLN A 49 -42.06 -46.11 3.32
CA GLN A 49 -40.85 -46.58 2.66
C GLN A 49 -41.12 -46.96 1.20
N LYS A 50 -42.22 -47.66 0.92
CA LYS A 50 -42.63 -48.02 -0.44
C LYS A 50 -42.88 -46.78 -1.31
N ARG A 51 -43.62 -45.78 -0.80
CA ARG A 51 -43.83 -44.50 -1.52
C ARG A 51 -42.54 -43.73 -1.76
N LEU A 52 -41.61 -43.74 -0.80
CA LEU A 52 -40.30 -43.10 -0.95
C LEU A 52 -39.44 -43.81 -1.99
N GLN A 53 -39.53 -45.14 -2.08
CA GLN A 53 -38.84 -45.94 -3.09
C GLN A 53 -39.42 -45.65 -4.48
N GLU A 54 -40.75 -45.71 -4.64
CA GLU A 54 -41.44 -45.39 -5.89
C GLU A 54 -41.12 -43.96 -6.37
N GLN A 55 -41.03 -42.99 -5.46
CA GLN A 55 -40.64 -41.62 -5.78
C GLN A 55 -39.16 -41.51 -6.20
N GLN A 56 -38.27 -42.31 -5.62
CA GLN A 56 -36.85 -42.36 -6.02
C GLN A 56 -36.69 -42.99 -7.40
N ASP A 57 -37.43 -44.06 -7.68
CA ASP A 57 -37.41 -44.73 -8.99
C ASP A 57 -38.00 -43.85 -10.09
N ALA A 58 -39.06 -43.08 -9.80
CA ALA A 58 -39.59 -42.09 -10.74
C ALA A 58 -38.55 -41.00 -11.07
N ARG A 59 -37.87 -40.46 -10.04
CA ARG A 59 -36.79 -39.47 -10.23
C ARG A 59 -35.59 -40.04 -11.00
N TRP A 60 -35.31 -41.33 -10.83
CA TRP A 60 -34.30 -42.04 -11.61
C TRP A 60 -34.67 -42.11 -13.08
N ARG A 61 -35.91 -42.51 -13.40
CA ARG A 61 -36.40 -42.57 -14.78
C ARG A 61 -36.37 -41.20 -15.47
N GLU A 62 -36.80 -40.14 -14.78
CA GLU A 62 -36.67 -38.76 -15.26
C GLU A 62 -35.21 -38.40 -15.58
N PHE A 63 -34.29 -38.76 -14.69
CA PHE A 63 -32.88 -38.47 -14.85
C PHE A 63 -32.25 -39.22 -16.04
N VAL A 64 -32.54 -40.51 -16.19
CA VAL A 64 -32.06 -41.32 -17.32
C VAL A 64 -32.66 -40.83 -18.64
N LEU A 65 -33.95 -40.49 -18.66
CA LEU A 65 -34.60 -39.94 -19.85
C LEU A 65 -33.99 -38.58 -20.25
N ALA A 66 -33.71 -37.72 -19.26
CA ALA A 66 -33.03 -36.45 -19.49
C ALA A 66 -31.59 -36.62 -20.01
N LEU A 67 -30.86 -37.63 -19.53
CA LEU A 67 -29.52 -37.95 -20.04
C LEU A 67 -29.57 -38.53 -21.45
N ARG A 68 -30.52 -39.42 -21.75
CA ARG A 68 -30.72 -39.99 -23.09
C ARG A 68 -31.03 -38.92 -24.13
N THR A 69 -31.95 -38.02 -23.81
CA THR A 69 -32.33 -36.90 -24.68
C THR A 69 -31.15 -35.95 -24.88
N PHE A 70 -30.43 -35.59 -23.82
CA PHE A 70 -29.21 -34.79 -23.93
C PHE A 70 -28.16 -35.45 -24.84
N HIS A 71 -27.86 -36.72 -24.61
CA HIS A 71 -26.87 -37.47 -25.39
C HIS A 71 -27.26 -37.63 -26.86
N ALA A 72 -28.54 -37.84 -27.16
CA ALA A 72 -29.04 -37.96 -28.53
C ALA A 72 -28.80 -36.68 -29.35
N HIS A 73 -28.91 -35.51 -28.71
CA HIS A 73 -28.74 -34.22 -29.37
C HIS A 73 -27.30 -33.71 -29.39
N GLU A 74 -26.59 -33.82 -28.26
CA GLU A 74 -25.25 -33.24 -28.12
C GLU A 74 -24.12 -34.26 -28.38
N ARG A 75 -24.43 -35.57 -28.43
CA ARG A 75 -23.46 -36.67 -28.60
C ARG A 75 -22.34 -36.69 -27.54
N HIS A 76 -22.57 -36.06 -26.39
CA HIS A 76 -21.68 -36.09 -25.23
C HIS A 76 -22.49 -36.07 -23.93
N PHE A 77 -21.83 -36.41 -22.81
CA PHE A 77 -22.45 -36.39 -21.48
C PHE A 77 -22.06 -35.17 -20.64
N ALA A 78 -21.13 -34.33 -21.11
CA ALA A 78 -20.67 -33.14 -20.40
C ALA A 78 -21.74 -32.04 -20.30
N VAL A 79 -22.64 -32.15 -19.33
CA VAL A 79 -23.69 -31.16 -19.07
C VAL A 79 -23.13 -29.99 -18.24
N PRO A 80 -23.30 -28.72 -18.68
CA PRO A 80 -22.90 -27.56 -17.88
C PRO A 80 -23.58 -27.56 -16.50
N SER A 81 -22.84 -27.20 -15.45
CA SER A 81 -23.33 -27.33 -14.06
C SER A 81 -24.57 -26.50 -13.72
N ARG A 82 -24.85 -25.44 -14.49
CA ARG A 82 -26.02 -24.56 -14.36
C ARG A 82 -27.13 -24.88 -15.37
N PHE A 83 -26.96 -25.93 -16.17
CA PHE A 83 -27.95 -26.28 -17.18
C PHE A 83 -29.26 -26.74 -16.52
N ILE A 84 -30.34 -26.04 -16.88
CA ILE A 84 -31.72 -26.37 -16.55
C ILE A 84 -32.42 -26.69 -17.86
N VAL A 85 -33.19 -27.79 -17.87
CA VAL A 85 -33.97 -28.18 -19.04
C VAL A 85 -34.95 -27.05 -19.39
N PRO A 86 -34.92 -26.51 -20.61
CA PRO A 86 -35.74 -25.36 -20.97
C PRO A 86 -37.23 -25.65 -20.87
N ALA A 87 -37.96 -24.76 -20.20
CA ALA A 87 -39.41 -24.78 -20.12
C ALA A 87 -39.99 -23.68 -21.04
N PRO A 88 -41.21 -23.85 -21.58
CA PRO A 88 -41.91 -22.76 -22.24
C PRO A 88 -42.08 -21.60 -21.23
N SER A 89 -41.58 -20.42 -21.58
CA SER A 89 -41.80 -19.22 -20.78
C SER A 89 -43.31 -18.93 -20.73
N PRO A 90 -43.90 -18.63 -19.56
CA PRO A 90 -45.25 -18.07 -19.55
C PRO A 90 -45.20 -16.72 -20.29
N PRO A 91 -46.20 -16.41 -21.14
CA PRO A 91 -46.24 -15.14 -21.84
C PRO A 91 -46.22 -14.00 -20.81
N PRO A 92 -45.49 -12.90 -21.08
CA PRO A 92 -45.48 -11.77 -20.18
C PRO A 92 -46.92 -11.27 -19.99
N LEU A 93 -47.36 -11.20 -18.73
CA LEU A 93 -48.65 -10.60 -18.39
C LEU A 93 -48.62 -9.13 -18.80
N VAL A 94 -49.22 -8.82 -19.95
CA VAL A 94 -49.41 -7.45 -20.42
C VAL A 94 -50.43 -6.78 -19.50
N PHE A 95 -49.95 -6.09 -18.46
CA PHE A 95 -50.75 -5.12 -17.74
C PHE A 95 -50.94 -3.88 -18.63
N SER A 96 -52.03 -3.88 -19.39
CA SER A 96 -52.51 -2.66 -20.05
C SER A 96 -53.04 -1.70 -18.97
N ARG A 97 -52.26 -0.67 -18.65
CA ARG A 97 -52.76 0.52 -17.95
C ARG A 97 -52.66 1.70 -18.90
N GLY A 98 -53.80 2.06 -19.48
CA GLY A 98 -53.93 3.25 -20.31
C GLY A 98 -53.82 4.53 -19.49
N GLY A 99 -53.35 5.60 -20.16
CA GLY A 99 -53.57 6.96 -19.68
C GLY A 99 -52.41 7.92 -19.92
N ARG A 100 -52.60 8.76 -20.94
CA ARG A 100 -52.04 10.11 -21.17
C ARG A 100 -50.59 10.26 -21.63
N ALA A 101 -50.51 10.71 -22.88
CA ALA A 101 -49.44 11.51 -23.43
C ALA A 101 -49.32 12.85 -22.71
N GLU A 102 -48.10 13.26 -22.41
CA GLU A 102 -47.67 14.65 -22.39
C GLU A 102 -46.18 14.69 -22.78
N GLN A 103 -45.87 15.62 -23.67
CA GLN A 103 -44.56 15.86 -24.27
C GLN A 103 -43.68 16.62 -23.29
N GLU A 104 -42.41 16.24 -23.12
CA GLU A 104 -41.34 17.20 -22.78
C GLU A 104 -39.94 16.63 -23.14
N GLN A 105 -39.42 17.18 -24.24
CA GLN A 105 -38.06 17.65 -24.56
C GLN A 105 -36.79 16.97 -24.00
N HIS A 106 -35.84 16.78 -24.93
CA HIS A 106 -34.46 16.33 -24.81
C HIS A 106 -33.54 17.25 -23.97
N GLU A 107 -32.68 16.64 -23.15
CA GLU A 107 -31.24 16.99 -23.03
C GLU A 107 -30.44 15.76 -22.54
N PRO A 108 -29.18 15.53 -22.98
CA PRO A 108 -28.49 14.26 -22.77
C PRO A 108 -27.60 14.29 -21.52
N GLN A 109 -27.88 13.40 -20.56
CA GLN A 109 -26.97 13.11 -19.45
C GLN A 109 -26.32 11.73 -19.60
N GLN A 110 -25.02 11.72 -19.31
CA GLN A 110 -24.06 10.62 -19.37
C GLN A 110 -24.47 9.39 -18.51
N PRO A 111 -23.94 8.18 -18.81
CA PRO A 111 -24.42 6.96 -18.19
C PRO A 111 -23.91 6.79 -16.74
N ALA A 112 -24.85 6.77 -15.80
CA ALA A 112 -24.63 6.34 -14.44
C ALA A 112 -24.43 4.82 -14.36
N LYS A 113 -23.42 4.44 -13.58
CA LYS A 113 -23.13 3.06 -13.16
C LYS A 113 -24.30 2.45 -12.38
N GLY A 114 -24.52 1.17 -12.65
CA GLY A 114 -24.93 0.20 -11.62
C GLY A 114 -26.43 0.11 -11.36
N SER A 115 -27.10 -0.73 -12.13
CA SER A 115 -28.27 -1.46 -11.64
C SER A 115 -28.25 -2.84 -12.27
N ASP A 116 -28.33 -3.85 -11.41
CA ASP A 116 -28.41 -5.27 -11.72
C ASP A 116 -29.28 -5.54 -12.95
N ALA A 117 -28.63 -5.78 -14.09
CA ALA A 117 -29.29 -6.37 -15.23
C ALA A 117 -29.62 -7.81 -14.83
N HIS A 118 -30.91 -8.07 -14.60
CA HIS A 118 -31.49 -9.39 -14.71
C HIS A 118 -30.99 -10.00 -16.02
N VAL A 119 -29.98 -10.86 -15.90
CA VAL A 119 -29.54 -11.74 -16.98
C VAL A 119 -30.70 -12.70 -17.19
N GLU A 120 -31.60 -12.40 -18.12
CA GLU A 120 -32.33 -13.42 -18.86
C GLU A 120 -31.27 -14.28 -19.54
N GLU A 121 -30.75 -15.26 -18.81
CA GLU A 121 -29.71 -16.19 -19.24
C GLU A 121 -30.37 -17.09 -20.28
N ALA A 122 -30.29 -16.63 -21.52
CA ALA A 122 -30.93 -17.20 -22.69
C ALA A 122 -30.72 -18.71 -22.73
N VAL A 123 -31.83 -19.44 -22.71
CA VAL A 123 -31.91 -20.82 -23.17
C VAL A 123 -31.10 -20.93 -24.47
N PRO A 124 -30.11 -21.83 -24.58
CA PRO A 124 -29.31 -21.96 -25.79
C PRO A 124 -30.23 -22.19 -26.99
N HIS A 125 -30.14 -21.34 -28.02
CA HIS A 125 -31.09 -21.30 -29.15
C HIS A 125 -31.30 -22.65 -29.88
N HIS A 126 -30.40 -23.62 -29.68
CA HIS A 126 -30.40 -24.97 -30.27
C HIS A 126 -31.01 -26.06 -29.37
N LEU A 127 -31.14 -25.85 -28.05
CA LEU A 127 -31.78 -26.79 -27.11
C LEU A 127 -33.16 -26.28 -26.70
N ARG A 128 -33.98 -25.88 -27.68
CA ARG A 128 -35.32 -25.33 -27.42
C ARG A 128 -36.19 -26.32 -26.64
N HIS A 129 -37.15 -25.80 -25.88
CA HIS A 129 -38.08 -26.57 -25.05
C HIS A 129 -38.84 -27.68 -25.81
N GLU A 130 -38.99 -27.54 -27.14
CA GLU A 130 -39.64 -28.50 -28.04
C GLU A 130 -38.90 -29.85 -28.14
N LEU A 131 -37.59 -29.85 -27.92
CA LEU A 131 -36.75 -31.06 -28.00
C LEU A 131 -36.80 -31.90 -26.70
N TRP A 132 -37.48 -31.41 -25.67
CA TRP A 132 -37.54 -32.03 -24.36
C TRP A 132 -38.97 -32.48 -24.02
N PRO A 133 -39.13 -33.72 -23.52
CA PRO A 133 -40.39 -34.16 -22.91
C PRO A 133 -40.89 -33.17 -21.86
N LYS A 134 -42.21 -32.92 -21.83
CA LYS A 134 -42.84 -31.93 -20.94
C LYS A 134 -42.56 -32.21 -19.46
N GLU A 135 -42.39 -33.49 -19.12
CA GLU A 135 -42.09 -33.96 -17.77
C GLU A 135 -40.71 -33.55 -17.28
N LEU A 136 -39.81 -33.15 -18.19
CA LEU A 136 -38.43 -32.81 -17.89
C LEU A 136 -38.18 -31.30 -17.82
N HIS A 137 -39.17 -30.47 -18.19
CA HIS A 137 -39.03 -29.01 -18.18
C HIS A 137 -38.73 -28.47 -16.77
N GLY A 138 -37.75 -27.58 -16.65
CA GLY A 138 -37.31 -27.02 -15.36
C GLY A 138 -36.40 -27.92 -14.54
N LEU A 139 -36.02 -29.10 -15.05
CA LEU A 139 -35.12 -30.02 -14.34
C LEU A 139 -33.68 -29.48 -14.32
N PRO A 140 -33.02 -29.32 -13.15
CA PRO A 140 -31.62 -28.92 -13.06
C PRO A 140 -30.69 -30.11 -13.34
N LEU A 141 -30.64 -30.52 -14.61
CA LEU A 141 -29.89 -31.70 -15.05
C LEU A 141 -28.39 -31.57 -14.71
N GLY A 142 -27.78 -30.40 -14.89
CA GLY A 142 -26.36 -30.17 -14.57
C GLY A 142 -26.01 -30.42 -13.10
N VAL A 143 -26.90 -30.03 -12.18
CA VAL A 143 -26.72 -30.27 -10.74
C VAL A 143 -26.91 -31.74 -10.40
N ARG A 144 -27.88 -32.42 -11.03
CA ARG A 144 -28.14 -33.86 -10.82
C ARG A 144 -26.96 -34.71 -11.30
N VAL A 145 -26.42 -34.45 -12.49
CA VAL A 145 -25.23 -35.16 -13.02
C VAL A 145 -24.03 -34.98 -12.10
N ARG A 146 -23.73 -33.74 -11.68
CA ARG A 146 -22.61 -33.45 -10.77
C ARG A 146 -22.74 -34.19 -9.43
N ASN A 147 -23.94 -34.16 -8.83
CA ASN A 147 -24.19 -34.84 -7.56
C ASN A 147 -24.12 -36.36 -7.70
N PHE A 148 -24.60 -36.90 -8.82
CA PHE A 148 -24.51 -38.32 -9.14
C PHE A 148 -23.06 -38.77 -9.26
N VAL A 149 -22.26 -38.10 -10.10
CA VAL A 149 -20.82 -38.41 -10.27
C VAL A 149 -20.06 -38.30 -8.94
N ARG A 150 -20.37 -37.29 -8.12
CA ARG A 150 -19.77 -37.18 -6.78
C ARG A 150 -20.12 -38.39 -5.90
N ALA A 151 -21.38 -38.81 -5.90
CA ALA A 151 -21.81 -39.99 -5.15
C ALA A 151 -21.16 -41.29 -5.66
N VAL A 152 -20.93 -41.41 -6.97
CA VAL A 152 -20.16 -42.52 -7.57
C VAL A 152 -18.72 -42.50 -7.03
N ALA A 153 -18.05 -41.35 -7.05
CA ALA A 153 -16.66 -41.22 -6.59
C ALA A 153 -16.49 -41.44 -5.08
N GLU A 154 -17.50 -41.08 -4.27
CA GLU A 154 -17.52 -41.28 -2.82
C GLU A 154 -18.00 -42.69 -2.41
N GLY A 155 -18.43 -43.52 -3.36
CA GLY A 155 -18.98 -44.87 -3.11
C GLY A 155 -20.31 -44.87 -2.34
N THR A 156 -21.02 -43.73 -2.28
CA THR A 156 -22.27 -43.56 -1.51
C THR A 156 -23.53 -43.80 -2.36
N LEU A 157 -23.39 -44.57 -3.44
CA LEU A 157 -24.47 -44.83 -4.38
C LEU A 157 -25.64 -45.58 -3.69
N LYS A 158 -26.84 -45.02 -3.85
CA LYS A 158 -28.10 -45.61 -3.37
C LYS A 158 -28.85 -46.38 -4.46
N GLN A 159 -28.32 -46.40 -5.68
CA GLN A 159 -28.98 -46.97 -6.86
C GLN A 159 -28.62 -48.45 -7.03
N SER A 160 -29.52 -49.23 -7.61
CA SER A 160 -29.35 -50.66 -7.84
C SER A 160 -28.35 -50.96 -8.96
N ALA A 161 -27.81 -52.18 -8.98
CA ALA A 161 -26.89 -52.63 -10.03
C ALA A 161 -27.51 -52.57 -11.44
N GLU A 162 -28.82 -52.81 -11.55
CA GLU A 162 -29.57 -52.72 -12.81
C GLU A 162 -29.61 -51.28 -13.35
N GLN A 163 -29.80 -50.31 -12.46
CA GLN A 163 -29.80 -48.88 -12.81
C GLN A 163 -28.41 -48.43 -13.31
N LEU A 164 -27.34 -48.93 -12.71
CA LEU A 164 -25.96 -48.67 -13.18
C LEU A 164 -25.69 -49.33 -14.54
N ALA A 165 -26.19 -50.56 -14.76
CA ALA A 165 -26.08 -51.24 -16.05
C ALA A 165 -26.81 -50.48 -17.17
N GLU A 166 -27.97 -49.88 -16.87
CA GLU A 166 -28.71 -49.04 -17.83
C GLU A 166 -27.90 -47.81 -18.27
N LEU A 167 -27.20 -47.14 -17.34
CA LEU A 167 -26.31 -46.03 -17.69
C LEU A 167 -25.05 -46.47 -18.44
N GLN A 168 -24.52 -47.64 -18.11
CA GLN A 168 -23.37 -48.21 -18.82
C GLN A 168 -23.73 -48.59 -20.27
N GLN A 169 -24.93 -49.13 -20.50
CA GLN A 169 -25.45 -49.37 -21.85
C GLN A 169 -25.60 -48.09 -22.67
N LEU A 170 -25.86 -46.96 -22.01
CA LEU A 170 -25.89 -45.64 -22.65
C LEU A 170 -24.50 -45.09 -22.97
N GLY A 171 -23.42 -45.74 -22.51
CA GLY A 171 -22.05 -45.25 -22.67
C GLY A 171 -21.68 -44.14 -21.69
N PHE A 172 -22.44 -43.97 -20.60
CA PHE A 172 -22.11 -42.98 -19.58
C PHE A 172 -20.83 -43.40 -18.84
N PRO A 173 -19.81 -42.53 -18.73
CA PRO A 173 -18.56 -42.88 -18.06
C PRO A 173 -18.74 -42.91 -16.55
N LEU A 174 -19.06 -44.09 -16.01
CA LEU A 174 -19.24 -44.35 -14.58
C LEU A 174 -17.91 -44.33 -13.82
N HIS A 175 -16.88 -44.98 -14.38
CA HIS A 175 -15.53 -45.00 -13.85
C HIS A 175 -14.66 -44.18 -14.81
N GLY A 176 -14.18 -43.02 -14.37
CA GLY A 176 -13.35 -42.15 -15.20
C GLY A 176 -14.02 -40.85 -15.69
N TRP A 177 -15.03 -40.34 -14.98
CA TRP A 177 -15.71 -39.09 -15.37
C TRP A 177 -14.75 -37.90 -15.47
N ARG A 178 -13.71 -37.85 -14.63
CA ARG A 178 -12.75 -36.74 -14.61
C ARG A 178 -11.90 -36.73 -15.88
N GLU A 179 -11.46 -37.91 -16.30
CA GLU A 179 -10.69 -38.19 -17.51
C GLU A 179 -11.54 -37.88 -18.74
N TYR A 180 -12.79 -38.36 -18.77
CA TYR A 180 -13.74 -38.04 -19.84
C TYR A 180 -13.94 -36.53 -20.00
N VAL A 181 -14.21 -35.79 -18.92
CA VAL A 181 -14.36 -34.32 -18.98
C VAL A 181 -13.05 -33.64 -19.37
N PHE A 182 -11.91 -34.16 -18.92
CA PHE A 182 -10.61 -33.60 -19.28
C PHE A 182 -10.36 -33.72 -20.79
N GLU A 183 -10.56 -34.89 -21.37
CA GLU A 183 -10.33 -35.16 -22.80
C GLU A 183 -11.38 -34.55 -23.71
N THR A 184 -12.66 -34.63 -23.35
CA THR A 184 -13.76 -34.16 -24.23
C THR A 184 -14.05 -32.68 -24.11
N VAL A 185 -13.75 -32.07 -22.96
CA VAL A 185 -14.08 -30.67 -22.68
C VAL A 185 -12.83 -29.83 -22.50
N THR A 186 -11.93 -30.23 -21.59
CA THR A 186 -10.86 -29.33 -21.13
C THR A 186 -9.77 -29.15 -22.18
N VAL A 187 -9.28 -30.24 -22.79
CA VAL A 187 -8.25 -30.21 -23.83
C VAL A 187 -8.73 -29.48 -25.09
N PRO A 188 -9.94 -29.78 -25.65
CA PRO A 188 -10.45 -29.06 -26.82
C PRO A 188 -10.73 -27.58 -26.54
N ALA A 189 -11.22 -27.24 -25.34
CA ALA A 189 -11.43 -25.85 -24.96
C ALA A 189 -10.11 -25.06 -24.92
N LEU A 190 -9.06 -25.63 -24.32
CA LEU A 190 -7.74 -25.00 -24.27
C LEU A 190 -7.09 -24.88 -25.65
N ALA A 191 -7.22 -25.92 -26.49
CA ALA A 191 -6.71 -25.90 -27.86
C ALA A 191 -7.38 -24.80 -28.70
N THR A 192 -8.70 -24.65 -28.55
CA THR A 192 -9.48 -23.60 -29.24
C THR A 192 -9.11 -22.22 -28.72
N TYR A 193 -9.00 -22.05 -27.39
CA TYR A 193 -8.56 -20.78 -26.80
C TYR A 193 -7.18 -20.37 -27.31
N LYS A 194 -6.22 -21.30 -27.36
CA LYS A 194 -4.89 -21.06 -27.92
C LYS A 194 -4.94 -20.64 -29.39
N LYS A 195 -5.85 -21.22 -30.19
CA LYS A 195 -6.01 -20.86 -31.61
C LYS A 195 -6.56 -19.45 -31.78
N ILE A 196 -7.46 -19.01 -30.90
CA ILE A 196 -8.10 -17.68 -30.97
C ILE A 196 -7.17 -16.59 -30.42
N GLU A 197 -6.70 -16.78 -29.19
CA GLU A 197 -5.95 -15.75 -28.44
C GLU A 197 -4.42 -15.85 -28.65
N GLY A 198 -3.94 -16.94 -29.24
CA GLY A 198 -2.50 -17.21 -29.40
C GLY A 198 -1.79 -17.66 -28.12
N HIS A 199 -2.42 -17.51 -26.95
CA HIS A 199 -1.85 -17.86 -25.64
C HIS A 199 -2.83 -18.66 -24.77
N LEU A 200 -2.31 -19.37 -23.75
CA LEU A 200 -3.10 -20.16 -22.80
C LEU A 200 -3.40 -19.44 -21.48
N PHE A 201 -3.34 -18.11 -21.49
CA PHE A 201 -3.74 -17.29 -20.35
C PHE A 201 -5.23 -17.06 -20.32
N VAL A 202 -5.96 -18.00 -19.71
CA VAL A 202 -7.40 -17.89 -19.53
C VAL A 202 -7.70 -17.02 -18.29
N PRO A 203 -8.41 -15.89 -18.41
CA PRO A 203 -8.88 -15.11 -17.26
C PRO A 203 -9.76 -15.96 -16.34
N GLN A 204 -9.65 -15.78 -15.02
CA GLN A 204 -10.40 -16.60 -14.06
C GLN A 204 -11.93 -16.54 -14.26
N LYS A 205 -12.44 -15.38 -14.69
CA LYS A 205 -13.87 -15.15 -14.96
C LYS A 205 -14.32 -15.58 -16.36
N PHE A 206 -13.41 -16.05 -17.21
CA PHE A 206 -13.74 -16.43 -18.58
C PHE A 206 -14.62 -17.70 -18.59
N VAL A 207 -15.74 -17.57 -19.29
CA VAL A 207 -16.68 -18.65 -19.58
C VAL A 207 -16.76 -18.77 -21.10
N VAL A 208 -16.68 -20.00 -21.60
CA VAL A 208 -16.77 -20.25 -23.04
C VAL A 208 -18.14 -19.77 -23.54
N PRO A 209 -18.19 -18.89 -24.56
CA PRO A 209 -19.44 -18.39 -25.12
C PRO A 209 -20.37 -19.52 -25.57
N HIS A 210 -21.68 -19.34 -25.36
CA HIS A 210 -22.69 -20.27 -25.83
C HIS A 210 -23.04 -19.99 -27.30
N GLY A 211 -23.07 -21.03 -28.13
CA GLY A 211 -23.51 -20.93 -29.52
C GLY A 211 -22.48 -20.43 -30.52
N ASP A 212 -21.24 -20.18 -30.08
CA ASP A 212 -20.13 -19.86 -30.97
C ASP A 212 -19.56 -21.15 -31.60
N LEU A 213 -19.65 -21.24 -32.93
CA LEU A 213 -19.19 -22.39 -33.72
C LEU A 213 -17.66 -22.52 -33.74
N ALA A 214 -16.92 -21.48 -33.35
CA ALA A 214 -15.47 -21.59 -33.17
C ALA A 214 -15.13 -22.57 -32.03
N TRP A 215 -16.05 -22.77 -31.08
CA TRP A 215 -15.87 -23.62 -29.92
C TRP A 215 -16.55 -24.98 -30.11
N PRO A 216 -15.88 -26.09 -29.74
CA PRO A 216 -16.52 -27.41 -29.74
C PRO A 216 -17.74 -27.42 -28.81
N ARG A 217 -18.85 -28.02 -29.25
CA ARG A 217 -20.11 -28.09 -28.49
C ARG A 217 -19.98 -28.50 -27.02
N PRO A 218 -19.14 -29.51 -26.66
CA PRO A 218 -18.96 -29.91 -25.26
C PRO A 218 -18.37 -28.82 -24.36
N THR A 219 -17.77 -27.78 -24.95
CA THR A 219 -17.05 -26.73 -24.23
C THR A 219 -17.92 -25.53 -23.87
N TRP A 220 -19.11 -25.40 -24.47
CA TRP A 220 -19.99 -24.24 -24.28
C TRP A 220 -20.46 -24.10 -22.83
N GLY A 221 -20.37 -22.89 -22.28
CA GLY A 221 -20.77 -22.58 -20.91
C GLY A 221 -19.82 -23.08 -19.83
N VAL A 222 -18.69 -23.66 -20.20
CA VAL A 222 -17.69 -24.10 -19.24
C VAL A 222 -16.94 -22.89 -18.71
N PRO A 223 -16.86 -22.70 -17.37
CA PRO A 223 -16.03 -21.66 -16.78
C PRO A 223 -14.56 -22.06 -16.85
N LEU A 224 -13.98 -21.99 -18.05
CA LEU A 224 -12.64 -22.47 -18.38
C LEU A 224 -11.58 -21.82 -17.47
N GLY A 225 -11.74 -20.54 -17.11
CA GLY A 225 -10.84 -19.87 -16.17
C GLY A 225 -10.75 -20.55 -14.80
N ASN A 226 -11.88 -20.99 -14.27
CA ASN A 226 -11.92 -21.72 -12.99
C ASN A 226 -11.38 -23.15 -13.12
N VAL A 227 -11.57 -23.79 -14.28
CA VAL A 227 -11.00 -25.11 -14.57
C VAL A 227 -9.47 -25.03 -14.61
N VAL A 228 -8.92 -24.05 -15.33
CA VAL A 228 -7.47 -23.78 -15.42
C VAL A 228 -6.87 -23.47 -14.05
N ALA A 229 -7.53 -22.63 -13.24
CA ALA A 229 -7.06 -22.33 -11.89
C ALA A 229 -7.00 -23.60 -11.01
N ARG A 230 -7.99 -24.49 -11.16
CA ARG A 230 -8.02 -25.77 -10.45
C ARG A 230 -6.93 -26.72 -10.92
N LEU A 231 -6.71 -26.83 -12.23
CA LEU A 231 -5.63 -27.64 -12.80
C LEU A 231 -4.26 -27.22 -12.28
N ARG A 232 -4.02 -25.90 -12.18
CA ARG A 232 -2.76 -25.36 -11.64
C ARG A 232 -2.56 -25.76 -10.17
N LYS A 233 -3.61 -25.71 -9.36
CA LYS A 233 -3.55 -26.15 -7.95
C LYS A 233 -3.33 -27.67 -7.84
N GLN A 234 -4.00 -28.44 -8.70
CA GLN A 234 -3.93 -29.90 -8.70
C GLN A 234 -2.56 -30.44 -9.15
N ARG A 235 -1.76 -29.66 -9.88
CA ARG A 235 -0.37 -30.01 -10.19
C ARG A 235 0.41 -30.35 -8.93
N ASP A 236 0.28 -29.51 -7.90
CA ASP A 236 1.00 -29.66 -6.64
C ASP A 236 0.37 -30.77 -5.76
N GLU A 237 -0.89 -31.11 -6.00
CA GLU A 237 -1.65 -32.17 -5.30
C GLU A 237 -1.55 -33.56 -5.98
N GLY A 238 -0.81 -33.69 -7.09
CA GLY A 238 -0.60 -34.95 -7.82
C GLY A 238 -1.58 -35.19 -8.97
N LEU A 239 -1.42 -34.45 -10.07
CA LEU A 239 -2.19 -34.66 -11.30
C LEU A 239 -1.69 -35.92 -12.05
N PRO A 240 -2.58 -36.72 -12.69
CA PRO A 240 -2.16 -37.85 -13.52
C PRO A 240 -1.18 -37.45 -14.62
N ASP A 241 -0.16 -38.27 -14.86
CA ASP A 241 0.92 -37.99 -15.83
C ASP A 241 0.37 -37.83 -17.26
N ASP A 242 -0.67 -38.58 -17.64
CA ASP A 242 -1.32 -38.48 -18.95
C ASP A 242 -1.93 -37.09 -19.18
N HIS A 243 -2.52 -36.50 -18.14
CA HIS A 243 -3.06 -35.13 -18.21
C HIS A 243 -1.94 -34.10 -18.33
N VAL A 244 -0.82 -34.31 -17.62
CA VAL A 244 0.37 -33.45 -17.73
C VAL A 244 0.96 -33.53 -19.13
N ALA A 245 1.05 -34.73 -19.72
CA ALA A 245 1.55 -34.94 -21.09
C ALA A 245 0.66 -34.26 -22.13
N ALA A 246 -0.67 -34.38 -22.02
CA ALA A 246 -1.63 -33.70 -22.89
C ALA A 246 -1.51 -32.17 -22.79
N LEU A 247 -1.36 -31.62 -21.58
CA LEU A 247 -1.17 -30.18 -21.36
C LEU A 247 0.21 -29.70 -21.83
N LYS A 248 1.25 -30.52 -21.68
CA LYS A 248 2.60 -30.24 -22.21
C LYS A 248 2.58 -30.16 -23.73
N LYS A 249 1.82 -31.02 -24.42
CA LYS A 249 1.63 -30.95 -25.88
C LYS A 249 0.96 -29.64 -26.33
N LEU A 250 0.10 -29.07 -25.49
CA LEU A 250 -0.52 -27.77 -25.74
C LEU A 250 0.36 -26.57 -25.36
N ASP A 251 1.55 -26.81 -24.78
CA ASP A 251 2.44 -25.79 -24.21
C ASP A 251 1.75 -24.99 -23.07
N PHE A 252 1.06 -25.72 -22.19
CA PHE A 252 0.32 -25.13 -21.10
C PHE A 252 1.23 -24.59 -20.00
N VAL A 253 1.05 -23.31 -19.68
CA VAL A 253 1.81 -22.65 -18.61
C VAL A 253 1.21 -22.96 -17.24
N TRP A 254 1.99 -23.69 -16.44
CA TRP A 254 1.71 -24.00 -15.04
C TRP A 254 1.87 -22.79 -14.11
N LYS A 255 3.02 -22.11 -14.17
CA LYS A 255 3.32 -20.93 -13.36
C LYS A 255 2.96 -19.66 -14.11
N VAL A 256 1.86 -19.02 -13.69
CA VAL A 256 1.36 -17.76 -14.28
C VAL A 256 2.41 -16.65 -14.18
N SER A 257 3.18 -16.64 -13.10
CA SER A 257 4.26 -15.69 -12.83
C SER A 257 5.31 -15.71 -13.94
N ASP A 258 5.82 -16.91 -14.25
CA ASP A 258 6.89 -17.12 -15.23
C ASP A 258 6.45 -16.67 -16.63
N ALA A 259 5.26 -17.06 -17.07
CA ALA A 259 4.85 -16.65 -18.41
C ALA A 259 4.40 -15.18 -18.45
N LYS A 260 3.91 -14.58 -17.36
CA LYS A 260 3.73 -13.12 -17.30
C LYS A 260 5.07 -12.41 -17.47
N TRP A 261 6.13 -12.95 -16.87
CA TRP A 261 7.47 -12.43 -16.99
C TRP A 261 8.01 -12.55 -18.43
N PHE A 262 8.09 -13.77 -18.96
CA PHE A 262 8.74 -14.03 -20.25
C PHE A 262 7.89 -13.67 -21.47
N GLN A 263 6.55 -13.76 -21.41
CA GLN A 263 5.69 -13.50 -22.58
C GLN A 263 5.12 -12.08 -22.61
N TYR A 264 5.01 -11.41 -21.45
CA TYR A 264 4.43 -10.07 -21.36
C TYR A 264 5.44 -9.02 -20.94
N PHE A 265 6.06 -9.19 -19.77
CA PHE A 265 6.91 -8.18 -19.17
C PHE A 265 8.18 -7.92 -19.99
N LEU A 266 9.01 -8.95 -20.27
CA LEU A 266 10.26 -8.76 -21.02
C LEU A 266 10.01 -8.26 -22.45
N PRO A 267 9.13 -8.88 -23.27
CA PRO A 267 8.87 -8.36 -24.61
C PRO A 267 8.27 -6.96 -24.59
N GLY A 268 7.39 -6.68 -23.62
CA GLY A 268 6.81 -5.35 -23.45
C GLY A 268 7.84 -4.31 -23.05
N LEU A 269 8.81 -4.66 -22.20
CA LEU A 269 9.88 -3.76 -21.80
C LEU A 269 10.87 -3.49 -22.95
N ARG A 270 11.23 -4.53 -23.74
CA ARG A 270 12.04 -4.38 -24.96
C ARG A 270 11.38 -3.42 -25.95
N THR A 271 10.11 -3.65 -26.26
CA THR A 271 9.32 -2.80 -27.17
C THR A 271 9.23 -1.36 -26.63
N PHE A 272 9.04 -1.19 -25.32
CA PHE A 272 9.01 0.13 -24.69
C PHE A 272 10.36 0.86 -24.82
N GLN A 273 11.47 0.16 -24.58
CA GLN A 273 12.81 0.70 -24.72
C GLN A 273 13.13 1.07 -26.17
N GLU A 274 12.72 0.26 -27.15
CA GLU A 274 12.88 0.57 -28.58
C GLU A 274 12.13 1.84 -29.00
N ILE A 275 10.93 2.07 -28.46
CA ILE A 275 10.09 3.24 -28.79
C ILE A 275 10.57 4.50 -28.07
N HIS A 276 10.87 4.39 -26.78
CA HIS A 276 11.10 5.55 -25.91
C HIS A 276 12.58 5.80 -25.59
N GLY A 277 13.47 4.86 -25.92
CA GLY A 277 14.90 4.93 -25.60
C GLY A 277 15.23 4.75 -24.11
N HIS A 278 14.23 4.51 -23.26
CA HIS A 278 14.38 4.33 -21.81
C HIS A 278 13.43 3.28 -21.26
N THR A 279 13.76 2.69 -20.11
CA THR A 279 12.95 1.67 -19.43
C THR A 279 12.06 2.23 -18.31
N ASP A 280 12.03 3.55 -18.13
CA ASP A 280 11.21 4.20 -17.10
C ASP A 280 9.74 4.29 -17.52
N VAL A 281 9.04 3.17 -17.35
CA VAL A 281 7.61 3.07 -17.65
C VAL A 281 6.79 3.75 -16.54
N PRO A 282 5.91 4.72 -16.87
CA PRO A 282 5.00 5.34 -15.91
C PRO A 282 4.02 4.32 -15.31
N LEU A 283 3.63 4.48 -14.03
CA LEU A 283 2.73 3.54 -13.34
C LEU A 283 1.39 3.32 -14.07
N ALA A 284 0.82 4.40 -14.64
CA ALA A 284 -0.45 4.37 -15.35
C ALA A 284 -0.32 3.90 -16.81
N PHE A 285 0.88 3.61 -17.30
CA PHE A 285 1.09 3.22 -18.68
C PHE A 285 0.44 1.85 -18.95
N VAL A 286 -0.44 1.87 -19.95
CA VAL A 286 -1.11 0.70 -20.52
C VAL A 286 -0.72 0.65 -21.98
N VAL A 287 -0.31 -0.53 -22.45
CA VAL A 287 0.04 -0.75 -23.85
C VAL A 287 -1.17 -0.36 -24.72
N PRO A 288 -1.01 0.54 -25.71
CA PRO A 288 -2.12 1.00 -26.54
C PRO A 288 -2.89 -0.15 -27.21
N GLU A 289 -4.21 -0.10 -27.17
CA GLU A 289 -5.10 -1.04 -27.89
C GLU A 289 -5.25 -0.69 -29.38
N GLN A 290 -5.17 0.60 -29.70
CA GLN A 290 -5.41 1.15 -31.04
C GLN A 290 -4.11 1.22 -31.85
N GLU A 291 -4.25 1.04 -33.16
CA GLU A 291 -3.19 1.10 -34.17
C GLU A 291 -2.79 2.56 -34.46
N SER A 292 -2.53 3.36 -33.44
CA SER A 292 -2.00 4.72 -33.59
C SER A 292 -0.49 4.67 -33.80
N GLU A 293 0.03 5.36 -34.82
CA GLU A 293 1.41 5.61 -35.34
C GLU A 293 2.67 4.91 -34.76
N GLY A 294 2.65 4.32 -33.57
CA GLY A 294 3.58 3.31 -33.04
C GLY A 294 2.95 1.93 -32.70
N GLY A 295 1.67 1.71 -33.02
CA GLY A 295 0.89 0.52 -32.66
C GLY A 295 1.29 -0.76 -33.41
N SER A 296 2.09 -0.64 -34.46
CA SER A 296 2.64 -1.81 -35.18
C SER A 296 3.80 -2.49 -34.45
N ALA A 297 4.41 -1.85 -33.45
CA ALA A 297 5.52 -2.43 -32.69
C ALA A 297 5.04 -3.40 -31.58
N TRP A 298 3.83 -3.19 -31.06
CA TRP A 298 3.29 -3.99 -29.96
C TRP A 298 2.61 -5.27 -30.46
N SER A 299 3.10 -6.42 -29.99
CA SER A 299 2.47 -7.72 -30.26
C SER A 299 1.00 -7.75 -29.82
N ARG A 300 0.13 -8.46 -30.56
CA ARG A 300 -1.32 -8.49 -30.30
C ARG A 300 -1.67 -8.85 -28.84
N HIS A 301 -0.94 -9.80 -28.26
CA HIS A 301 -1.17 -10.22 -26.87
C HIS A 301 -0.70 -9.23 -25.81
N LEU A 302 0.15 -8.25 -26.17
CA LEU A 302 0.59 -7.20 -25.24
C LEU A 302 -0.38 -6.03 -25.17
N ARG A 303 -1.32 -5.90 -26.11
CA ARG A 303 -2.27 -4.79 -26.18
C ARG A 303 -3.18 -4.77 -24.95
N GLY A 304 -3.37 -3.59 -24.36
CA GLY A 304 -4.14 -3.42 -23.11
C GLY A 304 -3.39 -3.88 -21.85
N TYR A 305 -2.15 -4.37 -21.96
CA TYR A 305 -1.37 -4.79 -20.81
C TYR A 305 -0.88 -3.60 -19.98
N ARG A 306 -1.08 -3.65 -18.67
CA ARG A 306 -0.62 -2.61 -17.72
C ARG A 306 0.86 -2.78 -17.38
N LEU A 307 1.72 -2.51 -18.37
CA LEU A 307 3.17 -2.65 -18.22
C LEU A 307 3.70 -1.79 -17.06
N GLY A 308 3.16 -0.58 -16.87
CA GLY A 308 3.52 0.31 -15.76
C GLY A 308 3.28 -0.28 -14.37
N GLN A 309 2.13 -0.92 -14.17
CA GLN A 309 1.84 -1.64 -12.92
C GLN A 309 2.79 -2.82 -12.73
N HIS A 310 3.14 -3.54 -13.79
CA HIS A 310 4.06 -4.67 -13.67
C HIS A 310 5.47 -4.19 -13.29
N VAL A 311 6.00 -3.17 -13.95
CA VAL A 311 7.28 -2.54 -13.61
C VAL A 311 7.30 -2.11 -12.14
N TYR A 312 6.23 -1.48 -11.66
CA TYR A 312 6.10 -1.13 -10.24
C TYR A 312 6.16 -2.37 -9.33
N THR A 313 5.42 -3.44 -9.66
CA THR A 313 5.47 -4.68 -8.84
C THR A 313 6.86 -5.30 -8.79
N VAL A 314 7.61 -5.25 -9.89
CA VAL A 314 9.00 -5.72 -9.96
C VAL A 314 9.91 -4.87 -9.09
N ARG A 315 9.76 -3.54 -9.16
CA ARG A 315 10.49 -2.58 -8.31
C ARG A 315 10.14 -2.74 -6.82
N CYS A 316 8.94 -3.19 -6.48
CA CYS A 316 8.53 -3.53 -5.11
C CYS A 316 9.08 -4.87 -4.61
N GLY A 317 9.92 -5.58 -5.39
CA GLY A 317 10.49 -6.86 -5.00
C GLY A 317 9.52 -8.04 -5.09
N CYS A 318 8.37 -7.88 -5.76
CA CYS A 318 7.63 -9.04 -6.24
C CYS A 318 8.39 -9.55 -7.47
N TYR A 319 8.58 -10.87 -7.63
CA TYR A 319 9.39 -11.50 -8.71
C TYR A 319 10.92 -11.52 -8.50
N THR A 320 11.43 -11.59 -7.27
CA THR A 320 12.88 -11.69 -7.00
C THR A 320 13.57 -12.83 -7.76
N SER A 321 12.97 -14.02 -7.80
CA SER A 321 13.52 -15.16 -8.53
C SER A 321 13.67 -14.90 -10.03
N HIS A 322 12.68 -14.24 -10.64
CA HIS A 322 12.70 -13.96 -12.08
C HIS A 322 13.65 -12.81 -12.44
N VAL A 323 13.77 -11.83 -11.53
CA VAL A 323 14.75 -10.75 -11.63
C VAL A 323 16.17 -11.31 -11.59
N GLU A 324 16.46 -12.27 -10.70
CA GLU A 324 17.76 -12.92 -10.62
C GLU A 324 18.07 -13.69 -11.92
N GLU A 325 17.11 -14.46 -12.43
CA GLU A 325 17.28 -15.23 -13.67
C GLU A 325 17.46 -14.36 -14.93
N SER A 326 16.79 -13.21 -15.00
CA SER A 326 16.84 -12.30 -16.16
C SER A 326 17.67 -11.04 -15.92
N ARG A 327 18.57 -11.08 -14.92
CA ARG A 327 19.33 -9.90 -14.48
C ARG A 327 20.19 -9.30 -15.58
N GLU A 328 20.93 -10.13 -16.32
CA GLU A 328 21.80 -9.69 -17.41
C GLU A 328 20.99 -9.01 -18.52
N GLU A 329 19.81 -9.53 -18.84
CA GLU A 329 18.92 -8.94 -19.84
C GLU A 329 18.36 -7.60 -19.36
N LEU A 330 17.96 -7.50 -18.09
CA LEU A 330 17.48 -6.25 -17.50
C LEU A 330 18.59 -5.19 -17.44
N GLU A 331 19.82 -5.58 -17.12
CA GLU A 331 20.99 -4.70 -17.15
C GLU A 331 21.29 -4.23 -18.58
N ALA A 332 21.24 -5.12 -19.57
CA ALA A 332 21.42 -4.76 -20.99
C ALA A 332 20.33 -3.81 -21.50
N LEU A 333 19.09 -3.95 -21.00
CA LEU A 333 17.99 -3.03 -21.30
C LEU A 333 18.12 -1.69 -20.55
N GLY A 334 19.00 -1.58 -19.55
CA GLY A 334 19.15 -0.39 -18.73
C GLY A 334 18.05 -0.24 -17.67
N PHE A 335 17.41 -1.34 -17.25
CA PHE A 335 16.30 -1.33 -16.31
C PHE A 335 16.73 -0.86 -14.92
N ALA A 336 16.27 0.33 -14.53
CA ALA A 336 16.47 0.85 -13.18
C ALA A 336 15.55 0.14 -12.17
N PHE A 337 16.14 -0.74 -11.36
CA PHE A 337 15.48 -1.38 -10.21
C PHE A 337 15.04 -0.37 -9.15
N ASN A 338 15.78 0.72 -9.02
CA ASN A 338 15.43 1.86 -8.20
C ASN A 338 15.49 3.13 -9.04
N VAL A 339 14.32 3.61 -9.48
CA VAL A 339 14.19 4.90 -10.20
C VAL A 339 14.88 6.03 -9.43
N SER A 340 14.90 5.91 -8.10
CA SER A 340 15.51 6.88 -7.20
C SER A 340 17.03 6.95 -7.41
N ASP A 341 17.71 5.83 -7.68
CA ASP A 341 19.17 5.79 -7.92
C ASP A 341 19.52 6.37 -9.30
N SER A 342 18.76 6.03 -10.32
CA SER A 342 18.96 6.57 -11.67
C SER A 342 18.62 8.06 -11.73
N MET A 343 17.53 8.50 -11.10
CA MET A 343 17.23 9.94 -10.98
C MET A 343 18.25 10.66 -10.12
N TRP A 344 18.74 10.04 -9.04
CA TRP A 344 19.77 10.65 -8.19
C TRP A 344 21.05 10.92 -8.97
N SER A 345 21.58 9.88 -9.61
CA SER A 345 22.85 9.95 -10.35
C SER A 345 22.77 10.79 -11.62
N LEU A 346 21.67 10.71 -12.37
CA LEU A 346 21.57 11.34 -13.70
C LEU A 346 20.94 12.73 -13.69
N ALA A 347 20.15 13.06 -12.68
CA ALA A 347 19.40 14.32 -12.64
C ALA A 347 19.68 15.13 -11.36
N ILE A 348 19.43 14.55 -10.18
CA ILE A 348 19.42 15.30 -8.91
C ILE A 348 20.83 15.77 -8.53
N PHE A 349 21.79 14.86 -8.49
CA PHE A 349 23.16 15.17 -8.07
C PHE A 349 23.86 16.13 -9.06
N PRO A 350 23.85 15.89 -10.39
CA PRO A 350 24.41 16.84 -11.35
C PRO A 350 23.71 18.22 -11.31
N ALA A 351 22.40 18.27 -11.07
CA ALA A 351 21.69 19.54 -10.91
C ALA A 351 22.13 20.28 -9.64
N LEU A 352 22.40 19.57 -8.54
CA LEU A 352 22.95 20.18 -7.32
C LEU A 352 24.36 20.72 -7.54
N GLU A 353 25.21 20.04 -8.31
CA GLU A 353 26.55 20.55 -8.66
C GLU A 353 26.48 21.83 -9.49
N VAL A 354 25.58 21.89 -10.47
CA VAL A 354 25.35 23.09 -11.28
C VAL A 354 24.82 24.22 -10.41
N PHE A 355 23.83 23.94 -9.56
CA PHE A 355 23.28 24.93 -8.62
C PHE A 355 24.34 25.49 -7.67
N ALA A 356 25.18 24.61 -7.10
CA ALA A 356 26.27 25.01 -6.21
C ALA A 356 27.31 25.87 -6.93
N ARG A 357 27.59 25.58 -8.20
CA ARG A 357 28.53 26.34 -9.03
C ARG A 357 28.00 27.75 -9.34
N GLU A 358 26.72 27.88 -9.64
CA GLU A 358 26.09 29.17 -9.97
C GLU A 358 25.81 30.04 -8.74
N HIS A 359 25.31 29.45 -7.65
CA HIS A 359 24.85 30.19 -6.49
C HIS A 359 25.84 30.19 -5.31
N HIS A 360 26.94 29.45 -5.41
CA HIS A 360 27.94 29.29 -4.34
C HIS A 360 27.37 28.75 -3.01
N HIS A 361 26.15 28.21 -3.04
CA HIS A 361 25.45 27.60 -1.92
C HIS A 361 24.48 26.53 -2.42
N CYS A 362 24.17 25.53 -1.60
CA CYS A 362 23.19 24.49 -1.91
C CYS A 362 21.81 24.69 -1.24
N ASP A 363 21.46 25.92 -0.85
CA ASP A 363 20.15 26.21 -0.27
C ASP A 363 19.10 26.52 -1.35
N VAL A 364 18.62 25.44 -1.99
CA VAL A 364 17.62 25.53 -3.06
C VAL A 364 16.26 25.94 -2.48
N GLN A 365 15.66 27.01 -3.01
CA GLN A 365 14.29 27.43 -2.65
C GLN A 365 13.26 26.39 -3.09
N GLN A 366 12.18 26.21 -2.35
CA GLN A 366 11.20 25.14 -2.61
C GLN A 366 10.57 25.22 -4.00
N ASP A 367 10.36 26.43 -4.52
CA ASP A 367 9.72 26.68 -5.82
C ASP A 367 10.70 26.64 -6.99
N PHE A 368 12.00 26.42 -6.74
CA PHE A 368 13.01 26.40 -7.78
C PHE A 368 12.81 25.19 -8.70
N VAL A 369 12.68 25.48 -9.99
CA VAL A 369 12.57 24.52 -11.08
C VAL A 369 13.80 24.66 -11.97
N VAL A 370 14.43 23.54 -12.29
CA VAL A 370 15.62 23.51 -13.15
C VAL A 370 15.26 24.04 -14.56
N PRO A 371 15.94 25.09 -15.04
CA PRO A 371 15.76 25.61 -16.39
C PRO A 371 16.10 24.57 -17.46
N ALA A 372 15.37 24.60 -18.58
CA ALA A 372 15.64 23.76 -19.75
C ALA A 372 16.72 24.37 -20.65
N SER A 373 17.86 24.73 -20.07
CA SER A 373 18.98 25.33 -20.78
C SER A 373 20.32 24.86 -20.21
N PRO A 374 21.40 24.80 -21.01
CA PRO A 374 22.75 24.65 -20.47
C PRO A 374 23.04 25.75 -19.44
N PRO A 375 23.74 25.46 -18.32
CA PRO A 375 24.55 24.27 -18.03
C PRO A 375 23.80 23.10 -17.35
N TRP A 376 22.47 23.14 -17.26
CA TRP A 376 21.68 22.13 -16.55
C TRP A 376 21.59 20.80 -17.33
N PRO A 377 21.63 19.63 -16.64
CA PRO A 377 21.51 18.33 -17.30
C PRO A 377 20.15 18.19 -17.99
N GLU A 378 20.11 17.62 -19.20
CA GLU A 378 18.86 17.42 -19.95
C GLU A 378 17.82 16.62 -19.15
N LYS A 379 18.28 15.60 -18.42
CA LYS A 379 17.44 14.76 -17.56
C LYS A 379 16.93 15.48 -16.30
N ALA A 380 17.49 16.63 -15.97
CA ALA A 380 17.06 17.46 -14.86
C ALA A 380 16.13 18.61 -15.29
N TRP A 381 15.92 18.85 -16.59
CA TRP A 381 15.08 19.94 -17.08
C TRP A 381 13.64 19.82 -16.58
N GLY A 382 13.09 20.90 -16.02
CA GLY A 382 11.75 20.91 -15.44
C GLY A 382 11.63 20.20 -14.08
N LEU A 383 12.73 19.66 -13.53
CA LEU A 383 12.75 19.08 -12.19
C LEU A 383 12.52 20.18 -11.15
N ARG A 384 11.56 19.99 -10.26
CA ARG A 384 11.36 20.85 -9.08
C ARG A 384 12.42 20.56 -8.02
N LEU A 385 13.67 20.94 -8.31
CA LEU A 385 14.83 20.64 -7.48
C LEU A 385 14.65 21.10 -6.03
N GLY A 386 13.96 22.23 -5.81
CA GLY A 386 13.61 22.69 -4.46
C GLY A 386 12.76 21.71 -3.67
N HIS A 387 11.74 21.13 -4.31
CA HIS A 387 10.90 20.11 -3.70
C HIS A 387 11.70 18.81 -3.46
N THR A 388 12.55 18.42 -4.40
CA THR A 388 13.43 17.25 -4.26
C THR A 388 14.38 17.41 -3.07
N VAL A 389 15.02 18.57 -2.90
CA VAL A 389 15.88 18.90 -1.76
C VAL A 389 15.10 18.85 -0.44
N LYS A 390 13.86 19.33 -0.42
CA LYS A 390 12.97 19.19 0.75
C LYS A 390 12.69 17.71 1.06
N SER A 391 12.40 16.89 0.06
CA SER A 391 12.21 15.44 0.24
C SER A 391 13.46 14.77 0.77
N ILE A 392 14.66 15.15 0.28
CA ILE A 392 15.95 14.67 0.81
C ILE A 392 16.09 15.01 2.31
N ARG A 393 15.76 16.25 2.69
CA ARG A 393 15.77 16.68 4.10
C ARG A 393 14.75 15.96 4.98
N GLN A 394 13.67 15.43 4.40
CA GLN A 394 12.62 14.68 5.09
C GLN A 394 12.90 13.16 5.18
N GLY A 395 14.08 12.70 4.75
CA GLY A 395 14.44 11.27 4.75
C GLY A 395 14.13 10.54 3.44
N GLY A 396 13.73 11.27 2.39
CA GLY A 396 13.74 10.71 1.03
C GLY A 396 15.17 10.51 0.54
N TYR A 397 15.41 9.49 -0.27
CA TYR A 397 16.74 9.19 -0.84
C TYR A 397 17.85 8.96 0.22
N GLU A 398 17.51 8.46 1.41
CA GLU A 398 18.45 8.33 2.54
C GLU A 398 19.70 7.49 2.20
N ALA A 399 19.53 6.37 1.48
CA ALA A 399 20.66 5.52 1.08
C ALA A 399 21.64 6.25 0.16
N GLN A 400 21.12 7.02 -0.81
CA GLN A 400 21.89 7.78 -1.79
C GLN A 400 22.53 9.02 -1.16
N ALA A 401 21.76 9.73 -0.35
CA ALA A 401 22.22 10.88 0.42
C ALA A 401 23.35 10.52 1.38
N GLN A 402 23.29 9.34 2.00
CA GLN A 402 24.36 8.82 2.86
C GLN A 402 25.60 8.39 2.06
N ALA A 403 25.42 7.76 0.89
CA ALA A 403 26.52 7.38 0.02
C ALA A 403 27.32 8.60 -0.49
N HIS A 404 26.62 9.66 -0.90
CA HIS A 404 27.21 10.90 -1.43
C HIS A 404 27.38 11.99 -0.36
N LYS A 405 27.31 11.66 0.93
CA LYS A 405 27.31 12.65 2.03
C LYS A 405 28.51 13.58 1.99
N LYS A 406 29.72 13.04 1.76
CA LYS A 406 30.96 13.83 1.71
C LYS A 406 30.97 14.81 0.54
N GLU A 407 30.46 14.40 -0.61
CA GLU A 407 30.36 15.25 -1.80
C GLU A 407 29.33 16.36 -1.58
N LEU A 408 28.18 16.04 -0.99
CA LEU A 408 27.17 17.03 -0.60
C LEU A 408 27.70 18.03 0.44
N GLU A 409 28.52 17.58 1.40
CA GLU A 409 29.20 18.45 2.36
C GLU A 409 30.19 19.40 1.66
N GLN A 410 30.95 18.92 0.67
CA GLN A 410 31.85 19.76 -0.13
C GLN A 410 31.10 20.80 -0.97
N LEU A 411 29.90 20.44 -1.47
CA LEU A 411 29.03 21.36 -2.20
C LEU A 411 28.32 22.38 -1.29
N GLY A 412 28.42 22.23 0.04
CA GLY A 412 27.78 23.11 1.02
C GLY A 412 26.30 22.80 1.22
N PHE A 413 25.88 21.54 1.11
CA PHE A 413 24.50 21.11 1.28
C PHE A 413 24.01 21.27 2.72
N VAL A 414 22.91 21.99 2.89
CA VAL A 414 22.32 22.29 4.20
C VAL A 414 21.26 21.23 4.55
N TRP A 415 21.64 20.30 5.43
CA TRP A 415 20.79 19.22 5.94
C TRP A 415 19.63 19.69 6.84
N ASN A 416 19.90 20.57 7.79
CA ASN A 416 18.89 21.04 8.74
C ASN A 416 19.17 22.49 9.20
N ALA A 417 18.22 23.08 9.94
CA ALA A 417 18.32 24.46 10.42
C ALA A 417 19.52 24.67 11.36
N GLN A 418 19.88 23.66 12.16
CA GLN A 418 21.05 23.70 13.05
C GLN A 418 22.37 23.68 12.27
N HIS A 419 22.44 22.89 11.19
CA HIS A 419 23.59 22.83 10.30
C HIS A 419 23.74 24.14 9.52
N ARG A 420 22.61 24.74 9.09
CA ARG A 420 22.61 26.09 8.51
C ARG A 420 23.20 27.11 9.48
N LEU A 421 22.77 27.06 10.74
CA LEU A 421 23.28 27.94 11.78
C LEU A 421 24.78 27.72 12.00
N ALA A 422 25.24 26.47 12.08
CA ALA A 422 26.65 26.13 12.25
C ALA A 422 27.52 26.66 11.09
N ILE A 423 27.09 26.45 9.85
CA ILE A 423 27.78 26.97 8.66
C ILE A 423 27.82 28.51 8.71
N THR A 424 26.68 29.14 9.01
CA THR A 424 26.59 30.61 9.09
C THR A 424 27.52 31.16 10.17
N VAL A 425 27.52 30.56 11.37
CA VAL A 425 28.39 31.00 12.45
C VAL A 425 29.86 30.87 12.04
N ARG A 426 30.27 29.70 11.55
CA ARG A 426 31.68 29.40 11.26
C ARG A 426 32.23 30.11 10.04
N GLN A 427 31.46 30.19 8.95
CA GLN A 427 31.93 30.76 7.68
C GLN A 427 31.65 32.26 7.55
N VAL A 428 30.63 32.78 8.24
CA VAL A 428 30.18 34.17 8.10
C VAL A 428 30.43 34.96 9.37
N VAL A 429 29.87 34.53 10.50
CA VAL A 429 29.89 35.33 11.74
C VAL A 429 31.28 35.40 12.38
N LEU A 430 31.98 34.27 12.56
CA LEU A 430 33.30 34.26 13.19
C LEU A 430 34.33 35.08 12.37
N PRO A 431 34.44 34.93 11.04
CA PRO A 431 35.36 35.75 10.25
C PRO A 431 34.97 37.22 10.23
N ALA A 432 33.67 37.53 10.21
CA ALA A 432 33.19 38.91 10.27
C ALA A 432 33.51 39.57 11.62
N LEU A 433 33.27 38.88 12.74
CA LEU A 433 33.61 39.38 14.08
C LEU A 433 35.12 39.53 14.28
N ALA A 434 35.93 38.59 13.77
CA ALA A 434 37.37 38.69 13.81
C ALA A 434 37.89 39.90 13.03
N THR A 435 37.30 40.18 11.86
CA THR A 435 37.64 41.35 11.03
C THR A 435 37.18 42.65 11.68
N HIS A 436 35.95 42.68 12.23
CA HIS A 436 35.43 43.81 12.98
C HIS A 436 36.31 44.16 14.19
N ARG A 437 36.75 43.15 14.95
CA ARG A 437 37.65 43.33 16.10
C ARG A 437 38.98 43.95 15.68
N LYS A 438 39.55 43.52 14.54
CA LYS A 438 40.80 44.08 14.00
C LYS A 438 40.64 45.54 13.58
N LEU A 439 39.49 45.91 13.02
CA LEU A 439 39.24 47.26 12.50
C LEU A 439 38.86 48.27 13.58
N TYR A 440 37.95 47.89 14.48
CA TYR A 440 37.34 48.82 15.45
C TYR A 440 37.87 48.63 16.88
N GLY A 441 38.71 47.62 17.12
CA GLY A 441 39.25 47.30 18.45
C GLY A 441 38.24 46.70 19.44
N HIS A 442 36.96 46.60 19.06
CA HIS A 442 35.89 46.04 19.89
C HIS A 442 34.98 45.09 19.09
N VAL A 443 34.30 44.19 19.81
CA VAL A 443 33.38 43.18 19.26
C VAL A 443 31.91 43.65 19.35
N LEU A 444 31.67 44.87 19.83
CA LEU A 444 30.34 45.46 19.95
C LEU A 444 29.85 45.98 18.60
N VAL A 445 29.13 45.12 17.89
CA VAL A 445 28.49 45.45 16.63
C VAL A 445 27.12 46.10 16.88
N SER A 446 26.89 47.28 16.30
CA SER A 446 25.59 47.97 16.34
C SER A 446 24.52 47.19 15.57
N THR A 447 23.24 47.32 15.93
CA THR A 447 22.12 46.60 15.29
C THR A 447 22.02 46.84 13.79
N GLU A 448 22.32 48.08 13.36
CA GLU A 448 22.26 48.51 11.96
C GLU A 448 23.50 48.14 11.15
N PHE A 449 24.53 47.54 11.78
CA PHE A 449 25.76 47.24 11.10
C PHE A 449 25.57 46.11 10.07
N VAL A 450 25.79 46.46 8.82
CA VAL A 450 25.86 45.55 7.67
C VAL A 450 27.29 45.51 7.19
N VAL A 451 27.81 44.31 6.95
CA VAL A 451 29.18 44.15 6.44
C VAL A 451 29.27 44.82 5.05
N PRO A 452 30.23 45.73 4.82
CA PRO A 452 30.38 46.41 3.54
C PRO A 452 30.56 45.43 2.38
N GLU A 453 29.85 45.69 1.27
CA GLU A 453 29.80 44.79 0.12
C GLU A 453 31.03 44.90 -0.81
N ASN A 454 31.64 46.08 -0.86
CA ASN A 454 32.74 46.41 -1.78
C ASN A 454 34.12 46.45 -1.11
N ASP A 455 34.21 46.13 0.18
CA ASP A 455 35.46 46.24 0.93
C ASP A 455 36.25 44.92 0.91
N ALA A 456 37.48 44.98 0.40
CA ALA A 456 38.38 43.84 0.26
C ALA A 456 38.86 43.29 1.62
N VAL A 457 38.76 44.08 2.68
CA VAL A 457 39.14 43.66 4.05
C VAL A 457 38.21 42.59 4.59
N TRP A 458 36.96 42.54 4.11
CA TRP A 458 35.97 41.57 4.53
C TRP A 458 36.00 40.32 3.64
N PRO A 459 36.05 39.11 4.24
CA PRO A 459 35.98 37.86 3.48
C PRO A 459 34.75 37.82 2.57
N LYS A 460 34.88 37.24 1.37
CA LYS A 460 33.76 37.12 0.41
C LYS A 460 32.43 36.62 1.01
N PRO A 461 32.41 35.57 1.86
CA PRO A 461 31.15 35.07 2.45
C PRO A 461 30.52 36.01 3.49
N THR A 462 31.23 37.04 3.97
CA THR A 462 30.72 37.96 4.99
C THR A 462 30.09 39.22 4.41
N ARG A 463 30.36 39.54 3.14
CA ARG A 463 29.92 40.77 2.46
C ARG A 463 28.40 40.85 2.37
N GLY A 464 27.83 42.01 2.68
CA GLY A 464 26.37 42.24 2.66
C GLY A 464 25.61 41.58 3.82
N PHE A 465 26.28 40.83 4.70
CA PHE A 465 25.62 40.18 5.83
C PHE A 465 25.23 41.21 6.90
N ARG A 466 23.96 41.19 7.34
CA ARG A 466 23.45 42.03 8.43
C ARG A 466 23.89 41.49 9.80
N LEU A 467 25.19 41.61 10.08
CA LEU A 467 25.83 41.07 11.27
C LEU A 467 25.19 41.62 12.55
N GLY A 468 24.89 42.92 12.62
CA GLY A 468 24.24 43.56 13.77
C GLY A 468 22.86 43.00 14.10
N PHE A 469 22.04 42.81 13.06
CA PHE A 469 20.71 42.24 13.18
C PHE A 469 20.74 40.77 13.63
N TRP A 470 21.66 39.98 13.05
CA TRP A 470 21.83 38.58 13.45
C TRP A 470 22.24 38.46 14.92
N ILE A 471 23.20 39.27 15.37
CA ILE A 471 23.66 39.33 16.76
C ILE A 471 22.49 39.68 17.70
N THR A 472 21.65 40.63 17.32
CA THR A 472 20.48 41.02 18.10
C THR A 472 19.49 39.87 18.28
N ARG A 473 19.26 39.08 17.23
CA ARG A 473 18.37 37.89 17.29
C ARG A 473 18.93 36.75 18.14
N VAL A 474 20.25 36.58 18.14
CA VAL A 474 20.93 35.63 19.05
C VAL A 474 20.80 36.11 20.49
N ARG A 475 21.01 37.41 20.74
CA ARG A 475 20.88 38.02 22.08
C ARG A 475 19.45 37.94 22.64
N SER A 476 18.45 38.10 21.78
CA SER A 476 17.03 38.01 22.16
C SER A 476 16.55 36.57 22.39
N GLY A 477 17.42 35.56 22.25
CA GLY A 477 17.07 34.15 22.41
C GLY A 477 16.15 33.59 21.32
N ILE A 478 15.98 34.32 20.20
CA ILE A 478 15.18 33.85 19.05
C ILE A 478 15.95 32.76 18.27
N VAL A 479 17.28 32.83 18.30
CA VAL A 479 18.16 31.84 17.69
C VAL A 479 18.83 31.06 18.82
N ASP A 480 18.46 29.79 18.96
CA ASP A 480 19.11 28.87 19.90
C ASP A 480 20.46 28.42 19.33
N VAL A 481 21.55 28.68 20.07
CA VAL A 481 22.92 28.40 19.62
C VAL A 481 23.45 27.20 20.40
N PRO A 482 23.77 26.08 19.72
CA PRO A 482 24.40 24.90 20.33
C PRO A 482 25.67 25.24 21.12
N GLY A 483 25.93 24.48 22.20
CA GLY A 483 27.05 24.70 23.13
C GLY A 483 28.44 24.77 22.48
N ASP A 484 28.67 23.99 21.42
CA ASP A 484 29.93 23.99 20.66
C ASP A 484 30.16 25.34 19.96
N LEU A 485 29.13 25.84 19.27
CA LEU A 485 29.18 27.14 18.58
C LEU A 485 29.25 28.30 19.57
N ARG A 486 28.63 28.14 20.75
CA ARG A 486 28.73 29.11 21.85
C ARG A 486 30.18 29.23 22.33
N SER A 487 30.86 28.11 22.54
CA SER A 487 32.29 28.08 22.90
C SER A 487 33.18 28.74 21.84
N GLU A 488 32.89 28.50 20.56
CA GLU A 488 33.62 29.14 19.44
C GLU A 488 33.42 30.68 19.41
N LEU A 489 32.21 31.15 19.70
CA LEU A 489 31.90 32.58 19.80
C LEU A 489 32.53 33.22 21.05
N ASP A 490 32.55 32.50 22.18
CA ASP A 490 33.23 32.91 23.41
C ASP A 490 34.73 33.13 23.19
N ALA A 491 35.39 32.23 22.43
CA ALA A 491 36.81 32.36 22.10
C ALA A 491 37.14 33.63 21.31
N VAL A 492 36.20 34.16 20.51
CA VAL A 492 36.36 35.42 19.78
C VAL A 492 36.11 36.65 20.67
N GLY A 493 35.56 36.44 21.87
CA GLY A 493 35.18 37.49 22.83
C GLY A 493 33.77 38.03 22.58
N PHE A 494 32.85 37.17 22.11
CA PHE A 494 31.48 37.56 21.84
C PHE A 494 30.73 37.88 23.14
N VAL A 495 30.22 39.11 23.25
CA VAL A 495 29.44 39.54 24.42
C VAL A 495 27.98 39.15 24.24
N TRP A 496 27.57 38.09 24.94
CA TRP A 496 26.20 37.53 24.91
C TRP A 496 25.16 38.49 25.46
N ARG A 497 25.46 39.23 26.53
CA ARG A 497 24.58 40.27 27.06
C ARG A 497 25.41 41.46 27.56
N PHE A 498 24.96 42.67 27.22
CA PHE A 498 25.56 43.94 27.65
C PHE A 498 25.78 44.03 29.18
N ASN A 499 25.01 43.28 29.96
CA ASN A 499 25.00 43.30 31.42
C ASN A 499 25.96 42.30 32.09
N ASP A 500 26.62 41.38 31.38
CA ASP A 500 27.53 40.39 31.99
C ASP A 500 28.84 41.02 32.47
N ALA A 501 29.34 42.04 31.76
CA ALA A 501 30.49 42.83 32.22
C ALA A 501 30.14 43.57 33.53
N ARG A 502 28.95 44.19 33.61
CA ARG A 502 28.45 44.81 34.84
C ARG A 502 28.26 43.78 35.96
N TRP A 503 27.85 42.56 35.65
CA TRP A 503 27.73 41.48 36.63
C TRP A 503 29.10 41.09 37.20
N ASN A 504 30.07 40.74 36.34
CA ASN A 504 31.38 40.23 36.77
C ASN A 504 32.30 41.31 37.35
N GLU A 505 32.28 42.53 36.80
CA GLU A 505 33.22 43.58 37.22
C GLU A 505 32.66 44.46 38.34
N ILE A 506 31.33 44.58 38.44
CA ILE A 506 30.69 45.56 39.33
C ILE A 506 29.82 44.86 40.38
N LEU A 507 28.80 44.11 39.98
CA LEU A 507 27.79 43.59 40.91
C LEU A 507 28.32 42.44 41.77
N LEU A 508 28.93 41.42 41.17
CA LEU A 508 29.43 40.25 41.89
C LEU A 508 30.51 40.61 42.92
N PRO A 509 31.57 41.38 42.59
CA PRO A 509 32.57 41.79 43.58
C PRO A 509 31.97 42.63 44.71
N SER A 510 31.01 43.52 44.39
CA SER A 510 30.33 44.33 45.42
C SER A 510 29.45 43.47 46.34
N LEU A 511 28.74 42.48 45.81
CA LEU A 511 27.91 41.58 46.61
C LEU A 511 28.74 40.65 47.48
N GLU A 512 29.89 40.18 47.00
CA GLU A 512 30.82 39.36 47.78
C GLU A 512 31.40 40.14 48.95
N VAL A 513 31.87 41.36 48.71
CA VAL A 513 32.39 42.23 49.79
C VAL A 513 31.30 42.58 50.80
N TYR A 514 30.08 42.88 50.34
CA TYR A 514 28.96 43.12 51.24
C TYR A 514 28.60 41.87 52.07
N ALA A 515 28.57 40.70 51.45
CA ALA A 515 28.30 39.44 52.15
C ALA A 515 29.40 39.09 53.15
N GLN A 516 30.67 39.44 52.87
CA GLN A 516 31.77 39.28 53.84
C GLN A 516 31.61 40.22 55.05
N LEU A 517 31.19 41.46 54.84
CA LEU A 517 31.05 42.47 55.90
C LEU A 517 29.79 42.28 56.76
N HIS A 518 28.68 41.87 56.14
CA HIS A 518 27.36 41.79 56.77
C HIS A 518 26.84 40.35 56.92
N GLY A 519 27.65 39.35 56.57
CA GLY A 519 27.34 37.91 56.62
C GLY A 519 26.44 37.41 55.48
N SER A 520 25.46 38.20 55.03
CA SER A 520 24.57 37.83 53.92
C SER A 520 23.93 39.05 53.27
N CYS A 521 23.60 38.95 51.97
CA CYS A 521 22.86 40.00 51.25
C CYS A 521 21.34 40.00 51.57
N LYS A 522 20.83 39.09 52.43
CA LYS A 522 19.40 38.96 52.73
C LYS A 522 18.79 40.24 53.32
N ALA A 523 19.50 40.92 54.21
CA ALA A 523 19.03 42.14 54.88
C ALA A 523 19.38 43.45 54.14
N MET A 524 19.89 43.38 52.90
CA MET A 524 20.31 44.58 52.16
C MET A 524 19.13 45.51 51.86
N GLY A 525 19.27 46.79 52.22
CA GLY A 525 18.28 47.83 51.95
C GLY A 525 18.32 48.29 50.48
N THR A 526 17.16 48.67 49.93
CA THR A 526 16.98 49.01 48.51
C THR A 526 17.68 50.31 48.05
N LYS A 527 18.18 51.11 49.00
CA LYS A 527 18.90 52.37 48.74
C LYS A 527 20.40 52.28 49.10
N PHE A 528 20.92 51.07 49.34
CA PHE A 528 22.32 50.89 49.69
C PHE A 528 23.21 51.24 48.49
N HIS A 529 24.06 52.25 48.66
CA HIS A 529 25.11 52.63 47.71
C HIS A 529 26.44 52.16 48.24
N VAL A 530 27.28 51.62 47.36
CA VAL A 530 28.63 51.17 47.74
C VAL A 530 29.45 52.37 48.23
N PRO A 531 30.00 52.33 49.45
CA PRO A 531 30.78 53.44 49.99
C PRO A 531 32.12 53.58 49.24
N TYR A 532 32.65 54.81 49.20
CA TYR A 532 33.93 55.14 48.53
C TYR A 532 35.14 54.77 49.41
N GLU A 533 35.12 53.58 49.99
CA GLU A 533 36.16 53.12 50.92
C GLU A 533 36.48 51.63 50.73
N PRO A 534 37.74 51.20 50.96
CA PRO A 534 38.10 49.79 51.03
C PRO A 534 37.28 49.09 52.13
N PRO A 535 36.83 47.84 51.95
CA PRO A 535 37.35 46.83 51.02
C PRO A 535 36.64 46.75 49.66
N TYR A 536 35.73 47.67 49.32
CA TYR A 536 35.06 47.64 48.01
C TYR A 536 36.03 48.08 46.89
N PRO A 537 36.06 47.39 45.73
CA PRO A 537 36.90 47.78 44.61
C PRO A 537 36.55 49.18 44.09
N GLU A 538 37.54 49.98 43.70
CA GLU A 538 37.34 51.38 43.26
C GLU A 538 36.32 51.53 42.12
N LYS A 539 36.26 50.53 41.23
CA LYS A 539 35.31 50.46 40.11
C LYS A 539 33.84 50.32 40.54
N THR A 540 33.59 49.98 41.80
CA THR A 540 32.25 49.70 42.35
C THR A 540 31.69 50.83 43.19
N TRP A 541 32.49 51.83 43.53
CA TRP A 541 32.10 52.91 44.42
C TRP A 541 30.94 53.74 43.87
N GLY A 542 30.00 54.10 44.74
CA GLY A 542 28.81 54.89 44.39
C GLY A 542 27.71 54.13 43.64
N VAL A 543 27.90 52.83 43.34
CA VAL A 543 26.88 52.02 42.67
C VAL A 543 25.73 51.72 43.62
N ASN A 544 24.49 51.91 43.16
CA ASN A 544 23.28 51.53 43.90
C ASN A 544 23.08 50.00 43.89
N LEU A 545 23.83 49.32 44.77
CA LEU A 545 23.80 47.86 44.91
C LEU A 545 22.47 47.37 45.48
N GLY A 546 21.88 48.13 46.41
CA GLY A 546 20.58 47.82 47.01
C GLY A 546 19.43 47.80 46.00
N GLY A 547 19.43 48.74 45.06
CA GLY A 547 18.47 48.77 43.95
C GLY A 547 18.64 47.57 43.02
N ALA A 548 19.90 47.21 42.70
CA ALA A 548 20.19 46.05 41.87
C ALA A 548 19.71 44.73 42.52
N VAL A 549 19.96 44.55 43.81
CA VAL A 549 19.47 43.38 44.59
C VAL A 549 17.94 43.33 44.64
N TRP A 550 17.28 44.47 44.78
CA TRP A 550 15.82 44.54 44.74
C TRP A 550 15.26 44.08 43.39
N HIS A 551 15.87 44.51 42.28
CA HIS A 551 15.49 44.04 40.95
C HIS A 551 15.73 42.53 40.80
N MET A 552 16.89 42.02 41.25
CA MET A 552 17.19 40.58 41.23
C MET A 552 16.15 39.75 41.99
N ARG A 553 15.70 40.20 43.17
CA ARG A 553 14.62 39.51 43.93
C ARG A 553 13.27 39.49 43.22
N ASN A 554 12.98 40.49 42.40
CA ASN A 554 11.72 40.64 41.69
C ASN A 554 11.77 40.11 40.24
N GLY A 555 12.76 39.27 39.91
CA GLY A 555 12.82 38.58 38.62
C GLY A 555 13.58 39.32 37.52
N ASP A 556 14.60 40.12 37.86
CA ASP A 556 15.47 40.79 36.90
C ASP A 556 16.29 39.80 36.05
N THR A 557 16.78 40.31 34.93
CA THR A 557 17.54 39.71 33.83
C THR A 557 18.69 38.77 34.26
N TYR A 558 19.23 38.92 35.47
CA TYR A 558 20.34 38.13 36.04
C TYR A 558 19.90 36.78 36.64
N VAL A 559 18.61 36.58 36.93
CA VAL A 559 18.05 35.36 37.54
C VAL A 559 17.74 34.27 36.50
N ASN A 560 17.94 34.56 35.22
CA ASN A 560 17.69 33.64 34.11
C ASN A 560 18.89 32.72 33.77
N ASP A 561 19.95 32.72 34.58
CA ASP A 561 21.19 31.97 34.37
C ASP A 561 21.48 31.11 35.61
N ASP A 562 21.45 29.79 35.47
CA ASP A 562 21.60 28.83 36.57
C ASP A 562 22.89 29.02 37.36
N MET A 563 23.97 29.48 36.72
CA MET A 563 25.26 29.73 37.40
C MET A 563 25.18 30.98 38.27
N LYS A 564 24.54 32.05 37.76
CA LYS A 564 24.34 33.29 38.53
C LYS A 564 23.31 33.12 39.63
N VAL A 565 22.27 32.31 39.42
CA VAL A 565 21.29 31.95 40.45
C VAL A 565 21.97 31.21 41.60
N ARG A 566 22.88 30.26 41.32
CA ARG A 566 23.67 29.59 42.37
C ARG A 566 24.53 30.57 43.17
N GLU A 567 25.17 31.52 42.50
CA GLU A 567 25.95 32.57 43.16
C GLU A 567 25.06 33.51 44.00
N LEU A 568 23.90 33.90 43.49
CA LEU A 568 22.92 34.72 44.21
C LEU A 568 22.35 34.00 45.44
N GLN A 569 22.10 32.69 45.34
CA GLN A 569 21.70 31.83 46.46
C GLN A 569 22.83 31.70 47.48
N ARG A 570 24.09 31.50 47.03
CA ARG A 570 25.28 31.45 47.88
C ARG A 570 25.44 32.73 48.71
N LEU A 571 25.20 33.90 48.08
CA LEU A 571 25.32 35.21 48.72
C LEU A 571 24.06 35.62 49.53
N GLY A 572 23.00 34.80 49.50
CA GLY A 572 21.74 35.04 50.21
C GLY A 572 20.90 36.19 49.65
N VAL A 573 21.03 36.47 48.35
CA VAL A 573 20.22 37.47 47.63
C VAL A 573 18.84 36.92 47.29
N LEU A 574 18.78 35.65 46.85
CA LEU A 574 17.58 34.89 46.47
C LEU A 574 17.14 33.89 47.54
#